data_AF-A0A5B2TNQ8-F1
#
_entry.id   AF-A0A5B2TNQ8-F1
#
_cell.length_a   1.000
_cell.length_b   1.000
_cell.length_c   1.000
_cell.angle_alpha   90.00
_cell.angle_beta   90.00
_cell.angle_gamma   90.00
#
_symmetry.space_group_name_H-M   'P 1'
#
loop_
_entity.id
_entity.type
_entity.pdbx_description
1 polymer ?
#
loop_
_entity_poly.entity_id
_entity_poly.type
_entity_poly.pdbx_seq_one_letter_code
_entity_poly.pdbx_strand_id
1 'polypeptide(L)'
;MKKIKFSPLGKRSFIISFLLGTLLLVVFWLIRADFFIELGFYYVLVTAVINMFILLHELIIYLTDVSDQKASGNSVLLLLVNIPITVLYLYIMTQFTWIDEVLKI
;
A
#
# COMPACT_ATOMS: atom_id res chain seq x y z
N MET A 1 -17.36 -21.42 8.95
CA MET A 1 -17.26 -20.02 8.47
C MET A 1 -16.96 -20.05 6.97
N LYS A 2 -17.78 -19.41 6.11
CA LYS A 2 -17.48 -19.29 4.67
C LYS A 2 -16.21 -18.44 4.50
N LYS A 3 -15.21 -18.94 3.77
CA LYS A 3 -13.99 -18.17 3.46
C LYS A 3 -14.35 -16.95 2.62
N ILE A 4 -13.98 -15.76 3.07
CA ILE A 4 -14.11 -14.52 2.30
C ILE A 4 -13.23 -14.66 1.06
N LYS A 5 -13.83 -14.49 -0.12
CA LYS A 5 -13.11 -14.53 -1.40
C LYS A 5 -12.69 -13.11 -1.77
N PHE A 6 -11.50 -12.99 -2.35
CA PHE A 6 -10.95 -11.75 -2.88
C PHE A 6 -10.58 -12.00 -4.33
N SER A 7 -10.54 -10.95 -5.14
CA SER A 7 -9.94 -11.04 -6.47
C SER A 7 -8.45 -11.41 -6.34
N PRO A 8 -7.90 -12.24 -7.25
CA PRO A 8 -6.48 -12.59 -7.23
C PRO A 8 -5.59 -11.35 -7.34
N LEU A 9 -6.00 -10.36 -8.13
CA LEU A 9 -5.24 -9.13 -8.37
C LEU A 9 -5.16 -8.27 -7.10
N GLY A 10 -6.31 -7.89 -6.53
CA GLY A 10 -6.36 -7.07 -5.32
C GLY A 10 -5.67 -7.73 -4.13
N LYS A 11 -5.87 -9.04 -3.94
CA LYS A 11 -5.18 -9.80 -2.89
C LYS A 11 -3.66 -9.81 -3.07
N ARG A 12 -3.17 -10.09 -4.27
CA ARG A 12 -1.73 -10.18 -4.55
C ARG A 12 -1.06 -8.83 -4.42
N SER A 13 -1.67 -7.77 -4.94
CA SER A 13 -1.18 -6.39 -4.79
C SER A 13 -1.11 -5.97 -3.32
N PHE A 14 -2.16 -6.22 -2.53
CA PHE A 14 -2.15 -5.94 -1.09
C PHE A 14 -1.01 -6.67 -0.38
N ILE A 15 -0.88 -7.99 -0.58
CA ILE A 15 0.14 -8.80 0.12
C ILE A 15 1.56 -8.35 -0.27
N ILE A 16 1.83 -8.15 -1.56
CA ILE A 16 3.16 -7.76 -2.03
C ILE A 16 3.52 -6.37 -1.50
N SER A 17 2.61 -5.41 -1.61
CA SER A 17 2.86 -4.04 -1.14
C SER A 17 3.05 -3.98 0.37
N PHE A 18 2.21 -4.69 1.12
CA PHE A 18 2.31 -4.76 2.57
C PHE A 18 3.61 -5.42 3.04
N LEU A 19 3.97 -6.58 2.48
CA LEU A 19 5.17 -7.31 2.90
C LEU A 19 6.46 -6.57 2.55
N LEU A 20 6.57 -6.02 1.35
CA LEU A 20 7.76 -5.28 0.93
C LEU A 20 7.91 -3.97 1.70
N GLY A 21 6.81 -3.24 1.93
CA GLY A 21 6.83 -2.05 2.79
C GLY A 21 7.28 -2.40 4.20
N THR A 22 6.69 -3.45 4.81
CA THR A 22 7.06 -3.93 6.15
C THR A 22 8.52 -4.34 6.21
N LEU A 23 9.02 -5.04 5.20
CA LEU A 23 10.42 -5.44 5.11
C LEU A 23 11.35 -4.23 5.09
N LEU A 24 11.07 -3.20 4.29
CA LEU A 24 11.86 -1.98 4.24
C LEU A 24 11.93 -1.29 5.62
N LEU A 25 10.79 -1.20 6.32
CA LEU A 25 10.73 -0.61 7.66
C LEU A 25 11.54 -1.42 8.69
N VAL A 26 11.43 -2.74 8.66
CA VAL A 26 12.19 -3.63 9.57
C VAL A 26 13.68 -3.51 9.30
N VAL A 27 14.09 -3.51 8.03
CA VAL A 27 15.50 -3.34 7.65
C VAL A 27 16.02 -1.98 8.09
N PHE A 28 15.24 -0.92 7.90
CA PHE A 28 15.57 0.40 8.43
C PHE A 28 15.74 0.39 9.96
N TRP A 29 14.86 -0.27 10.70
CA TRP A 29 14.97 -0.36 12.17
C TRP A 29 16.22 -1.10 12.64
N LEU A 30 16.67 -2.12 11.90
CA LEU A 30 17.87 -2.89 12.22
C LEU A 30 19.16 -2.14 11.85
N ILE A 31 19.19 -1.50 10.69
CA ILE A 31 20.42 -0.92 10.14
C ILE A 31 20.56 0.57 10.51
N ARG A 32 19.44 1.28 10.69
CA ARG A 32 19.38 2.73 10.97
C ARG A 32 20.11 3.60 9.95
N ALA A 33 20.19 3.17 8.69
CA ALA A 33 20.76 3.96 7.60
C ALA A 33 19.70 4.80 6.89
N ASP A 34 19.99 6.09 6.68
CA ASP A 34 19.07 7.08 6.09
C ASP A 34 18.64 6.71 4.66
N PHE A 35 19.50 6.01 3.92
CA PHE A 35 19.20 5.44 2.62
C PHE A 35 17.90 4.61 2.61
N PHE A 36 17.59 3.87 3.68
CA PHE A 36 16.35 3.07 3.73
C PHE A 36 15.10 3.91 3.95
N ILE A 37 15.24 5.10 4.56
CA ILE A 37 14.12 6.04 4.69
C ILE A 37 13.78 6.61 3.31
N GLU A 38 14.78 7.10 2.57
CA GLU A 38 14.61 7.60 1.20
C GLU A 38 14.03 6.53 0.28
N LEU A 39 14.62 5.33 0.28
CA LEU A 39 14.13 4.21 -0.53
C LEU A 39 12.71 3.83 -0.15
N GLY A 40 12.41 3.79 1.15
CA GLY A 40 11.07 3.56 1.68
C GLY A 40 10.07 4.59 1.19
N PHE A 41 10.45 5.87 1.14
CA PHE A 41 9.57 6.94 0.72
C PHE A 41 9.16 6.79 -0.76
N TYR A 42 10.13 6.61 -1.65
CA TYR A 42 9.85 6.37 -3.08
C TYR A 42 9.03 5.11 -3.28
N TYR A 43 9.33 4.05 -2.52
CA TYR A 43 8.56 2.81 -2.55
C TYR A 43 7.09 3.03 -2.19
N VAL A 44 6.82 3.75 -1.09
CA VAL A 44 5.45 4.05 -0.61
C VAL A 44 4.69 4.89 -1.63
N LEU A 45 5.33 5.89 -2.26
CA LEU A 45 4.70 6.68 -3.33
C LEU A 45 4.31 5.83 -4.54
N VAL A 46 5.23 5.02 -5.06
CA VAL A 46 4.98 4.16 -6.22
C VAL A 46 3.88 3.14 -5.93
N THR A 47 3.93 2.51 -4.75
CA THR A 47 2.89 1.54 -4.36
C THR A 47 1.54 2.20 -4.10
N ALA A 48 1.49 3.42 -3.58
CA ALA A 48 0.23 4.16 -3.44
C ALA A 48 -0.44 4.41 -4.80
N VAL A 49 0.34 4.81 -5.81
CA VAL A 49 -0.16 5.00 -7.19
C VAL A 49 -0.66 3.68 -7.80
N ILE A 50 0.13 2.61 -7.70
CA ILE A 50 -0.26 1.28 -8.22
C ILE A 50 -1.54 0.79 -7.53
N ASN A 51 -1.59 0.86 -6.20
CA ASN A 51 -2.75 0.42 -5.43
C ASN A 51 -4.00 1.27 -5.73
N MET A 52 -3.84 2.56 -6.03
CA MET A 52 -4.93 3.42 -6.47
C MET A 52 -5.52 2.96 -7.80
N PHE A 53 -4.70 2.63 -8.80
CA PHE A 53 -5.19 2.09 -10.07
C PHE A 53 -5.92 0.76 -9.90
N ILE A 54 -5.38 -0.15 -9.08
CA ILE A 54 -6.02 -1.45 -8.82
C ILE A 54 -7.33 -1.27 -8.05
N LEU A 55 -7.37 -0.35 -7.08
CA LEU A 55 -8.58 0.00 -6.34
C LEU A 55 -9.67 0.50 -7.29
N LEU A 56 -9.34 1.42 -8.20
CA LEU A 56 -10.29 1.93 -9.20
C LEU A 56 -10.77 0.82 -10.13
N HIS A 57 -9.87 -0.06 -10.58
CA HIS A 57 -10.22 -1.20 -11.44
C HIS A 57 -11.21 -2.15 -10.76
N GLU A 58 -10.93 -2.57 -9.52
CA GLU A 58 -11.82 -3.44 -8.74
C GLU A 58 -13.13 -2.73 -8.41
N LEU A 59 -13.10 -1.42 -8.13
CA LEU A 59 -14.31 -0.64 -7.88
C LEU A 59 -15.22 -0.59 -9.11
N ILE A 60 -14.67 -0.38 -10.31
CA ILE A 60 -15.43 -0.40 -11.55
C ILE A 60 -16.07 -1.77 -11.77
N ILE A 61 -15.32 -2.86 -11.60
CA ILE A 61 -15.86 -4.23 -11.74
C ILE A 61 -17.01 -4.44 -10.75
N TYR A 62 -16.81 -4.09 -9.49
CA TYR A 62 -17.82 -4.26 -8.45
C TYR A 62 -19.10 -3.43 -8.71
N LEU A 63 -19.00 -2.24 -9.29
CA LEU A 63 -20.14 -1.36 -9.53
C LEU A 63 -20.88 -1.63 -10.86
N THR A 64 -20.19 -2.15 -11.87
CA THR A 64 -20.76 -2.33 -13.23
C THR A 64 -21.30 -3.73 -13.50
N ASP A 65 -20.84 -4.74 -12.76
CA ASP A 65 -21.25 -6.11 -12.97
C ASP A 65 -22.45 -6.46 -12.06
N VAL A 66 -23.57 -6.82 -12.69
CA VAL A 66 -24.83 -7.20 -12.00
C VAL A 66 -24.71 -8.59 -11.37
N SER A 67 -23.66 -9.35 -11.70
CA SER A 67 -23.36 -10.63 -11.05
C SER A 67 -22.73 -10.39 -9.67
N ASP A 68 -22.92 -11.34 -8.76
CA ASP A 68 -22.58 -11.29 -7.32
C ASP A 68 -21.04 -11.23 -7.07
N GLN A 69 -20.37 -10.17 -7.55
CA GLN A 69 -18.93 -9.88 -7.50
C GLN A 69 -18.44 -9.49 -6.11
N LYS A 70 -18.94 -10.19 -5.08
CA LYS A 70 -18.51 -10.03 -3.67
C LYS A 70 -16.98 -10.10 -3.54
N ALA A 71 -16.30 -10.85 -4.39
CA ALA A 71 -14.85 -10.96 -4.37
C ALA A 71 -14.13 -9.66 -4.73
N SER A 72 -14.66 -8.89 -5.69
CA SER A 72 -14.10 -7.60 -6.10
C SER A 72 -14.39 -6.52 -5.05
N GLY A 73 -15.60 -6.48 -4.50
CA GLY A 73 -15.94 -5.61 -3.37
C GLY A 73 -15.07 -5.87 -2.12
N ASN A 74 -14.80 -7.14 -1.80
CA ASN A 74 -13.87 -7.48 -0.72
C ASN A 74 -12.43 -7.02 -1.04
N SER A 75 -11.99 -7.10 -2.30
CA SER A 75 -10.70 -6.57 -2.73
C SER A 75 -10.62 -5.05 -2.61
N VAL A 76 -11.70 -4.33 -2.93
CA VAL A 76 -11.80 -2.87 -2.71
C VAL A 76 -11.58 -2.57 -1.22
N LEU A 77 -12.30 -3.23 -0.32
CA LEU A 77 -12.12 -3.06 1.12
C LEU A 77 -10.68 -3.38 1.56
N LEU A 78 -10.10 -4.46 1.04
CA LEU A 78 -8.72 -4.86 1.35
C LEU A 78 -7.70 -3.81 0.88
N LEU A 79 -7.88 -3.24 -0.31
CA LEU A 79 -7.01 -2.21 -0.87
C LEU A 79 -7.21 -0.87 -0.17
N LEU A 80 -8.40 -0.56 0.33
CA LEU A 80 -8.64 0.63 1.16
C LEU A 80 -7.83 0.58 2.46
N VAL A 81 -7.55 -0.60 3.02
CA VAL A 81 -6.66 -0.76 4.19
C VAL A 81 -5.22 -0.33 3.88
N ASN A 82 -4.78 -0.39 2.62
CA ASN A 82 -3.45 0.13 2.25
C ASN A 82 -3.36 1.66 2.37
N ILE A 83 -4.47 2.42 2.29
CA ILE A 83 -4.44 3.88 2.43
C ILE A 83 -3.98 4.31 3.84
N PRO A 84 -4.62 3.89 4.95
CA PRO A 84 -4.16 4.25 6.29
C PRO A 84 -2.76 3.71 6.61
N ILE A 85 -2.36 2.56 6.03
CA ILE A 85 -0.99 2.04 6.16
C ILE A 85 0.00 2.98 5.47
N THR A 86 -0.28 3.40 4.24
CA THR A 86 0.53 4.40 3.52
C THR A 86 0.64 5.69 4.32
N VAL A 87 -0.46 6.19 4.88
CA VAL A 87 -0.47 7.40 5.72
C VAL A 87 0.41 7.21 6.96
N LEU A 88 0.30 6.06 7.64
CA LEU A 88 1.15 5.74 8.79
C LEU A 88 2.64 5.71 8.40
N TYR A 89 2.99 5.13 7.26
CA TYR A 89 4.36 5.11 6.74
C TYR A 89 4.89 6.52 6.50
N LEU A 90 4.12 7.35 5.78
CA LEU A 90 4.50 8.72 5.51
C LEU A 90 4.65 9.51 6.81
N TYR A 91 3.76 9.32 7.79
CA TYR A 91 3.87 9.93 9.11
C TYR A 91 5.13 9.50 9.86
N ILE A 92 5.48 8.21 9.85
CA ILE A 92 6.73 7.72 10.45
C ILE A 92 7.93 8.40 9.79
N MET A 93 7.91 8.54 8.45
CA MET A 93 8.98 9.16 7.69
C MET A 93 9.17 10.65 8.00
N THR A 94 8.10 11.40 8.32
CA THR A 94 8.24 12.82 8.70
C THR A 94 8.92 13.03 10.06
N GLN A 95 9.09 11.98 10.86
CA GLN A 95 9.82 12.07 12.14
C GLN A 95 11.35 12.02 11.97
N PHE A 96 11.86 11.91 10.74
CA PHE A 96 13.30 11.80 10.43
C PHE A 96 13.77 12.99 9.58
N THR A 97 15.02 13.40 9.74
CA THR A 97 15.62 14.62 9.16
C THR A 97 15.95 14.54 7.65
N TRP A 98 15.60 13.45 6.97
CA TRP A 98 15.88 13.25 5.55
C TRP A 98 15.08 14.18 4.61
N ILE A 99 13.90 14.64 5.04
CA ILE A 99 13.02 15.50 4.22
C ILE A 99 13.69 16.83 3.88
N ASP A 100 14.46 17.40 4.81
CA ASP A 100 15.13 18.69 4.63
C ASP A 100 16.25 18.58 3.58
N GLU A 101 16.95 17.44 3.57
CA GLU A 101 18.01 17.15 2.59
C GLU A 101 17.44 16.91 1.17
N VAL A 102 16.30 16.22 1.06
CA VAL A 102 15.67 15.89 -0.23
C VAL A 102 14.91 17.07 -0.83
N LEU A 103 14.10 17.77 -0.03
CA LEU A 103 13.27 18.86 -0.53
C LEU A 103 14.02 20.20 -0.63
N LYS A 104 15.19 20.33 0.03
CA LYS A 104 15.98 21.58 0.08
C LYS A 104 15.11 22.80 0.47
N ILE A 105 14.17 22.62 1.39
CA ILE A 105 13.28 23.67 1.90
C ILE A 105 13.81 24.16 3.24
#